data_AF-A0A7S2PBV7-F1
#
_entry.id   AF-A0A7S2PBV7-F1
#
_cell.length_a   1.000
_cell.length_b   1.000
_cell.length_c   1.000
_cell.angle_alpha   90.00
_cell.angle_beta   90.00
_cell.angle_gamma   90.00
#
_symmetry.space_group_name_H-M   'P 1'
#
loop_
_entity.id
_entity.type
_entity.pdbx_description
1 polymer ?
#
loop_
_entity_poly.entity_id
_entity_poly.type
_entity_poly.pdbx_seq_one_letter_code
_entity_poly.pdbx_strand_id
1 'polypeptide(L)'
;CDDCDLVRYCSDKCQQEHRPHHGVMCKERAAELRDEKLFRQPDGSYLGDCPICCLPLSLDIQRAMLHTCCSKWICDGCAFANKLREIEARLQQTCPFCRHPSPKTDEENNKNKMRRVAANDPMAIR
;
A
#
# COMPACT_ATOMS: atom_id res chain seq x y z
N CYS A 1 25.10 -22.00 5.16
CA CYS A 1 24.05 -23.00 5.40
C CYS A 1 22.90 -22.56 4.54
N ASP A 2 22.70 -23.28 3.44
CA ASP A 2 21.82 -22.81 2.37
C ASP A 2 20.34 -22.92 2.75
N ASP A 3 20.04 -23.69 3.81
CA ASP A 3 18.70 -23.86 4.35
C ASP A 3 18.22 -22.65 5.17
N CYS A 4 19.13 -21.89 5.79
CA CYS A 4 18.75 -20.88 6.80
C CYS A 4 19.50 -19.54 6.71
N ASP A 5 20.53 -19.43 5.87
CA ASP A 5 21.34 -18.22 5.65
C ASP A 5 22.04 -17.59 6.88
N LEU A 6 21.94 -18.18 8.08
CA LEU A 6 22.51 -17.60 9.32
C LEU A 6 24.02 -17.78 9.48
N VAL A 7 24.56 -18.87 8.92
CA VAL A 7 25.97 -19.24 9.12
C VAL A 7 26.64 -19.53 7.80
N ARG A 8 27.89 -19.11 7.67
CA ARG A 8 28.79 -19.51 6.58
C ARG A 8 29.91 -20.37 7.15
N TYR A 9 30.17 -21.50 6.53
CA TYR A 9 31.26 -22.39 6.91
C TYR A 9 32.45 -22.12 6.01
N CYS A 10 33.66 -22.13 6.57
CA CYS A 10 34.89 -21.93 5.81
C CYS A 10 35.34 -23.19 5.04
N SER A 11 34.78 -24.35 5.37
CA SER A 11 35.04 -25.63 4.70
C SER A 11 33.94 -26.65 4.99
N ASP A 12 33.86 -27.69 4.16
CA ASP A 12 32.94 -28.83 4.39
C ASP A 12 33.23 -29.53 5.72
N LYS A 13 34.50 -29.58 6.13
CA LYS A 13 34.90 -30.15 7.42
C LYS A 13 34.31 -29.36 8.59
N CYS A 14 34.47 -28.03 8.56
CA CYS A 14 33.87 -27.16 9.58
C CYS A 14 32.34 -27.22 9.55
N GLN A 15 31.73 -27.38 8.37
CA GLN A 15 30.29 -27.59 8.29
C GLN A 15 29.86 -28.87 9.02
N GLN A 16 30.52 -30.00 8.78
CA GLN A 16 30.18 -31.27 9.41
C GLN A 16 30.34 -31.23 10.94
N GLU A 17 31.44 -30.63 11.43
CA GLU A 17 31.72 -30.52 12.86
C GLU A 17 30.73 -29.60 13.60
N HIS A 18 30.28 -28.51 12.96
CA HIS A 18 29.41 -27.51 13.59
C HIS A 18 27.91 -27.72 13.33
N ARG A 19 27.52 -28.53 12.34
CA ARG A 19 26.10 -28.80 12.00
C ARG A 19 25.26 -29.28 13.21
N PRO A 20 25.75 -30.15 14.11
CA PRO A 20 24.97 -30.59 15.28
C PRO A 20 24.58 -29.44 16.22
N HIS A 21 25.48 -28.48 16.42
CA HIS A 21 25.24 -27.29 17.25
C HIS A 21 24.30 -26.29 16.58
N HIS A 22 24.27 -26.28 15.25
CA HIS A 22 23.45 -25.38 14.44
C HIS A 22 22.03 -25.91 14.15
N GLY A 23 21.83 -27.23 14.22
CA GLY A 23 20.64 -27.89 13.67
C GLY A 23 19.28 -27.40 14.18
N VAL A 24 19.18 -27.00 15.45
CA VAL A 24 17.93 -26.46 16.03
C VAL A 24 17.61 -25.09 15.45
N MET A 25 18.53 -24.13 15.57
CA MET A 25 18.38 -22.79 14.98
C MET A 25 18.18 -22.83 13.47
N CYS A 26 18.82 -23.78 12.78
CA CYS A 26 18.66 -23.98 11.35
C CYS A 26 17.21 -24.29 10.97
N LYS A 27 16.54 -25.17 11.73
CA LYS A 27 15.14 -25.56 11.48
C LYS A 27 14.18 -24.41 11.77
N GLU A 28 14.38 -23.72 12.88
CA GLU A 28 13.58 -22.55 13.26
C GLU A 28 13.67 -21.48 12.18
N ARG A 29 14.89 -21.11 11.78
CA ARG A 29 15.10 -20.10 10.76
C ARG A 29 14.60 -20.53 9.37
N ALA A 30 14.77 -21.78 8.99
CA ALA A 30 14.22 -22.29 7.74
C ALA A 30 12.68 -22.19 7.71
N ALA A 31 12.01 -22.40 8.86
CA ALA A 31 10.58 -22.18 8.99
C ALA A 31 10.22 -20.69 8.88
N GLU A 32 10.96 -19.79 9.54
CA GLU A 32 10.75 -18.33 9.42
C GLU A 32 10.90 -17.84 7.97
N LEU A 33 11.96 -18.27 7.27
CA LEU A 33 12.20 -17.88 5.88
C LEU A 33 11.09 -18.38 4.95
N ARG A 34 10.57 -19.58 5.21
CA ARG A 34 9.42 -20.12 4.48
C ARG A 34 8.18 -19.27 4.73
N ASP A 35 7.91 -18.91 5.98
CA ASP A 35 6.77 -18.08 6.34
C ASP A 35 6.90 -16.66 5.76
N GLU A 36 8.09 -16.05 5.80
CA GLU A 36 8.35 -14.77 5.13
C GLU A 36 8.04 -14.88 3.64
N LYS A 37 8.54 -15.91 2.96
CA LYS A 37 8.28 -16.11 1.52
C LYS A 37 6.80 -16.30 1.20
N LEU A 38 6.03 -16.92 2.09
CA LEU A 38 4.60 -17.19 1.89
C LEU A 38 3.71 -15.99 2.25
N PHE A 39 4.06 -15.22 3.27
CA PHE A 39 3.17 -14.22 3.88
C PHE A 39 3.65 -12.79 3.74
N ARG A 40 4.88 -12.56 3.26
CA ARG A 40 5.39 -11.20 3.00
C ARG A 40 4.49 -10.52 1.96
N GLN A 41 3.82 -9.47 2.40
CA GLN A 41 3.05 -8.62 1.53
C GLN A 41 4.01 -7.88 0.58
N PRO A 42 3.61 -7.66 -0.68
CA PRO A 42 4.39 -6.82 -1.58
C PRO A 42 4.50 -5.40 -1.01
N ASP A 43 5.60 -4.70 -1.33
CA ASP A 43 5.88 -3.35 -0.83
C ASP A 43 4.85 -2.29 -1.29
N GLY A 44 3.95 -2.65 -2.20
CA GLY A 44 2.84 -1.82 -2.65
C GLY A 44 1.73 -2.62 -3.33
N SER A 45 0.60 -1.97 -3.59
CA SER A 45 -0.50 -2.54 -4.38
C SER A 45 -0.49 -2.00 -5.81
N TYR A 46 -1.23 -2.63 -6.72
CA TYR A 46 -1.44 -2.11 -8.08
C TYR A 46 -2.21 -0.77 -8.11
N LEU A 47 -2.78 -0.36 -6.98
CA LEU A 47 -3.40 0.95 -6.77
C LEU A 47 -2.36 2.00 -6.34
N GLY A 48 -1.17 1.57 -5.95
CA GLY A 48 -0.09 2.41 -5.45
C GLY A 48 -0.30 2.80 -3.99
N ASP A 49 0.36 3.89 -3.59
CA ASP A 49 0.31 4.41 -2.23
C ASP A 49 -0.67 5.58 -2.13
N CYS A 50 -1.23 5.77 -0.94
CA CYS A 50 -2.02 6.95 -0.64
C CYS A 50 -1.13 8.19 -0.72
N PRO A 51 -1.46 9.21 -1.54
CA PRO A 51 -0.59 10.36 -1.76
C PRO A 51 -0.52 11.34 -0.58
N ILE A 52 -1.11 10.98 0.57
CA ILE A 52 -1.17 11.81 1.78
C ILE A 52 -0.34 11.20 2.91
N CYS A 53 -0.53 9.91 3.18
CA CYS A 53 0.22 9.21 4.23
C CYS A 53 1.36 8.34 3.71
N CYS A 54 1.50 8.20 2.38
CA CYS A 54 2.51 7.36 1.73
C CYS A 54 2.48 5.89 2.17
N LEU A 55 1.32 5.40 2.62
CA LEU A 55 1.09 4.00 2.92
C LEU A 55 0.43 3.29 1.73
N PRO A 56 0.71 2.00 1.50
CA PRO A 56 0.07 1.21 0.46
C PRO A 56 -1.45 1.28 0.54
N LEU A 57 -2.11 1.53 -0.59
CA LEU A 57 -3.56 1.44 -0.67
C LEU A 57 -3.99 -0.02 -0.55
N SER A 58 -5.05 -0.25 0.23
CA SER A 58 -5.69 -1.56 0.37
C SER A 58 -6.10 -2.13 -1.00
N LEU A 59 -5.94 -3.44 -1.18
CA LEU A 59 -6.46 -4.15 -2.36
C LEU A 59 -7.99 -4.15 -2.40
N ASP A 60 -8.64 -4.02 -1.24
CA ASP A 60 -10.07 -3.77 -1.14
C ASP A 60 -10.36 -2.32 -1.56
N ILE A 61 -10.93 -2.17 -2.76
CA ILE A 61 -11.27 -0.88 -3.36
C ILE A 61 -12.27 -0.11 -2.50
N GLN A 62 -13.04 -0.78 -1.63
CA GLN A 62 -13.96 -0.11 -0.71
C GLN A 62 -13.24 0.64 0.42
N ARG A 63 -11.93 0.42 0.60
CA ARG A 63 -11.09 1.08 1.62
C ARG A 63 -10.32 2.29 1.09
N ALA A 64 -10.63 2.70 -0.13
CA ALA A 64 -10.07 3.89 -0.74
C ALA A 64 -11.15 4.62 -1.55
N MET A 65 -10.97 5.92 -1.73
CA MET A 65 -11.87 6.77 -2.48
C MET A 65 -11.14 7.42 -3.66
N LEU A 66 -11.72 7.29 -4.86
CA LEU A 66 -11.26 7.99 -6.04
C LEU A 66 -11.84 9.40 -6.08
N HIS A 67 -10.98 10.42 -6.03
CA HIS A 67 -11.39 11.81 -6.20
C HIS A 67 -11.30 12.24 -7.67
N THR A 68 -12.45 12.41 -8.32
CA THR A 68 -12.56 12.72 -9.77
C THR A 68 -11.99 14.07 -10.19
N CYS A 69 -11.81 15.01 -9.26
CA CYS A 69 -11.17 16.30 -9.53
C CYS A 69 -9.68 16.18 -9.92
N CYS A 70 -8.98 15.14 -9.43
CA CYS A 70 -7.54 14.94 -9.66
C CYS A 70 -7.15 13.49 -10.01
N SER A 71 -8.13 12.59 -10.11
CA SER A 71 -7.95 11.15 -10.34
C SER A 71 -6.98 10.48 -9.36
N LYS A 72 -7.06 10.85 -8.08
CA LYS A 72 -6.26 10.23 -7.02
C LYS A 72 -7.10 9.32 -6.15
N TRP A 73 -6.61 8.10 -5.95
CA TRP A 73 -7.06 7.22 -4.89
C TRP A 73 -6.48 7.70 -3.56
N ILE A 74 -7.34 7.84 -2.56
CA ILE A 74 -6.97 8.27 -1.21
C ILE A 74 -7.53 7.23 -0.25
N CYS A 75 -6.73 6.75 0.70
CA CYS A 75 -7.23 5.79 1.68
C CYS A 75 -8.35 6.41 2.54
N ASP A 76 -9.29 5.56 2.97
CA ASP A 76 -10.43 6.01 3.77
C ASP A 76 -10.00 6.75 5.04
N GLY A 77 -8.89 6.34 5.65
CA GLY A 77 -8.35 7.02 6.84
C GLY A 77 -8.05 8.49 6.57
N CYS A 78 -7.34 8.80 5.48
CA CYS A 78 -7.02 10.18 5.10
C CYS A 78 -8.27 10.95 4.64
N ALA A 79 -9.17 10.31 3.88
CA ALA A 79 -10.41 10.92 3.43
C ALA A 79 -11.32 11.28 4.62
N PHE A 80 -11.46 10.37 5.59
CA PHE A 80 -12.24 10.54 6.80
C PHE A 80 -11.65 11.61 7.72
N ALA A 81 -10.33 11.59 7.96
CA ALA A 81 -9.66 12.61 8.75
C ALA A 81 -9.84 14.01 8.14
N ASN A 82 -9.81 14.11 6.81
CA ASN A 82 -10.07 15.36 6.11
C ASN A 82 -11.50 15.87 6.35
N LYS A 83 -12.48 14.98 6.22
CA LYS A 83 -13.90 15.28 6.43
C LYS A 83 -14.17 15.72 7.87
N LEU A 84 -13.59 15.05 8.86
CA LEU A 84 -13.73 15.44 10.28
C LEU A 84 -13.22 16.87 10.51
N ARG A 85 -12.00 17.18 10.04
CA ARG A 85 -11.44 18.53 10.14
C ARG A 85 -12.35 19.59 9.49
N GLU A 86 -12.90 19.28 8.32
CA GLU A 86 -13.81 20.20 7.62
C GLU A 86 -15.12 20.44 8.40
N ILE A 87 -15.68 19.40 9.01
CA ILE A 87 -16.87 19.52 9.86
C ILE A 87 -16.58 20.38 11.10
N GLU A 88 -15.50 20.08 11.82
CA GLU A 88 -15.10 20.79 13.04
C GLU A 88 -14.85 22.29 12.77
N ALA A 89 -14.15 22.59 11.67
CA ALA A 89 -13.85 23.96 11.27
C ALA A 89 -14.97 24.63 10.45
N ARG A 90 -16.11 23.95 10.23
CA ARG A 90 -17.24 24.42 9.42
C ARG A 90 -16.82 24.88 8.01
N LEU A 91 -15.89 24.13 7.41
CA LEU A 91 -15.37 24.38 6.08
C LEU A 91 -16.18 23.63 5.03
N GLN A 92 -16.10 24.10 3.79
CA GLN A 92 -16.60 23.36 2.64
C GLN A 92 -15.84 22.04 2.50
N GLN A 93 -16.55 20.97 2.13
CA GLN A 93 -15.90 19.70 1.82
C GLN A 93 -15.05 19.80 0.55
N THR A 94 -13.80 19.38 0.67
CA THR A 94 -12.83 19.43 -0.42
C THR A 94 -12.09 18.11 -0.58
N CYS A 95 -11.48 17.92 -1.74
CA CYS A 95 -10.54 16.83 -1.96
C CYS A 95 -9.37 16.92 -0.97
N PRO A 96 -9.03 15.85 -0.24
CA PRO A 96 -7.93 15.84 0.71
C PRO A 96 -6.57 16.14 0.05
N PHE A 97 -6.42 15.82 -1.24
CA PHE A 97 -5.18 15.99 -1.99
C PHE A 97 -5.07 17.37 -2.65
N CYS A 98 -5.97 17.70 -3.59
CA CYS A 98 -5.87 18.94 -4.38
C CYS A 98 -6.72 20.10 -3.86
N ARG A 99 -7.47 19.92 -2.76
CA ARG A 99 -8.35 20.92 -2.14
C ARG A 99 -9.47 21.47 -3.04
N HIS A 100 -9.71 20.85 -4.20
CA HIS A 100 -10.85 21.20 -5.03
C HIS A 100 -12.16 20.87 -4.31
N PRO A 101 -13.20 21.71 -4.40
CA PRO A 101 -14.50 21.41 -3.81
C PRO A 101 -15.03 20.04 -4.24
N SER A 102 -15.58 19.29 -3.29
CA SER A 102 -16.24 18.03 -3.59
C SER A 102 -17.49 18.27 -4.47
N PRO A 103 -17.73 17.43 -5.50
CA PRO A 103 -18.94 17.54 -6.31
C PRO A 103 -20.16 17.33 -5.42
N LYS A 104 -21.22 18.11 -5.67
CA LYS A 104 -22.49 18.03 -4.95
C LYS A 104 -23.49 17.11 -5.65
N THR A 105 -23.28 16.84 -6.94
CA THR A 105 -24.14 15.98 -7.75
C THR A 105 -23.32 14.98 -8.56
N ASP A 106 -23.97 13.92 -9.03
CA ASP A 106 -23.35 12.92 -9.90
C ASP A 106 -22.96 13.50 -11.26
N GLU A 107 -23.70 14.48 -11.78
CA GLU A 107 -23.34 15.19 -13.00
C GLU A 107 -22.03 15.97 -12.86
N GLU A 108 -21.83 16.67 -11.75
CA GLU A 108 -20.57 17.36 -11.46
C GLU A 108 -19.42 16.36 -11.32
N ASN A 109 -19.68 15.23 -10.68
CA ASN A 109 -18.71 14.15 -10.52
C ASN A 109 -18.30 13.56 -11.88
N ASN A 110 -19.27 13.25 -12.73
CA ASN A 110 -19.06 12.76 -14.09
C ASN A 110 -18.34 13.79 -14.96
N LYS A 111 -18.71 15.07 -14.87
CA LYS A 111 -18.01 16.15 -15.58
C LYS A 111 -16.54 16.22 -15.19
N ASN A 112 -16.23 16.13 -13.89
CA ASN A 112 -14.85 16.10 -13.41
C ASN A 112 -14.09 14.87 -13.95
N LYS A 113 -14.69 13.67 -13.88
CA LYS A 113 -14.11 12.44 -14.45
C LYS A 113 -13.83 12.59 -15.95
N MET A 114 -14.80 13.07 -16.73
CA MET A 114 -14.64 13.21 -18.19
C MET A 114 -13.57 14.22 -18.58
N ARG A 115 -13.36 15.29 -17.80
CA ARG A 115 -12.22 16.20 -17.99
C ARG A 115 -10.87 15.49 -17.84
N ARG A 116 -10.77 14.54 -16.90
CA ARG A 116 -9.55 13.75 -16.69
C ARG A 116 -9.37 12.70 -17.78
N VAL A 117 -10.46 12.06 -18.23
CA VAL A 117 -10.45 11.16 -19.41
C VAL A 117 -9.96 11.89 -20.66
N ALA A 118 -10.50 13.09 -20.94
CA ALA A 118 -10.06 13.91 -22.08
C ALA A 118 -8.58 14.33 -21.98
N ALA A 119 -8.02 14.40 -20.78
CA ALA A 119 -6.61 14.66 -20.52
C ALA A 119 -5.74 13.39 -20.56
N ASN A 120 -6.28 12.24 -21.01
CA ASN A 120 -5.62 10.94 -21.06
C ASN A 120 -5.08 10.47 -19.69
N ASP A 121 -5.76 10.81 -18.60
CA ASP A 121 -5.38 10.36 -17.26
C ASP A 121 -5.63 8.85 -17.09
N PRO A 122 -4.59 8.02 -16.86
CA PRO A 122 -4.74 6.57 -16.78
C PRO A 122 -5.67 6.11 -15.66
N MET A 123 -5.75 6.86 -14.55
CA MET A 123 -6.63 6.50 -13.43
C MET A 123 -8.09 6.83 -13.72
N ALA A 124 -8.36 7.79 -14.61
CA ALA A 124 -9.73 8.15 -14.99
C ALA A 124 -10.32 7.27 -16.10
N ILE A 125 -9.45 6.70 -16.95
CA ILE A 125 -9.82 5.84 -18.09
C ILE A 125 -10.15 4.41 -17.64
N ARG A 126 -9.61 3.98 -16.49
CA ARG A 126 -9.76 2.62 -15.97
C ARG A 126 -11.20 2.25 -15.62
#